data_AF-A0A942H6A1-F1
#
_entry.id   AF-A0A942H6A1-F1
#
_cell.length_a   1.000
_cell.length_b   1.000
_cell.length_c   1.000
_cell.angle_alpha   90.00
_cell.angle_beta   90.00
_cell.angle_gamma   90.00
#
_symmetry.space_group_name_H-M   'P 1'
#
loop_
_entity.id
_entity.type
_entity.pdbx_description
1 polymer ?
#
loop_
_entity_poly.entity_id
_entity_poly.type
_entity_poly.pdbx_seq_one_letter_code
_entity_poly.pdbx_strand_id
1 'polypeptide(L)'
;MKNLTQPRIVTKWLVRACISFIGVCISLYVPFTKASSTGLLSAGVPAWKCDPVVFNSVSPEIWSCLQEHLKQEGISKLAIAADQPGKESGELVGKLGARAQFIWDKKSQKLEITFTSLPVLYSCTWMANRIIGYLPGCRGGEVTREQSAGAGIWKIDTPNVKQRDTRYAGITFRAGDIVSLEAGGCVQTGGHGKTWKRYVDPLGERTNQFYHGLFRVPGMKAFVRIGEMIGKTYTIPDNVSGDMSLHLGYEDDTYENNGYWGRDGDDGEPKQCTGVGNAWVRIKVIPARKPKVTRPASANR
;
A
#
# COMPACT_ATOMS: atom_id res chain seq x y z
N MET A 1 54.11 39.59 18.63
CA MET A 1 55.02 38.42 18.76
C MET A 1 55.10 38.01 20.22
N LYS A 2 55.19 36.69 20.49
CA LYS A 2 55.17 35.98 21.79
C LYS A 2 53.75 35.69 22.29
N ASN A 3 53.10 34.63 21.77
CA ASN A 3 53.10 33.23 22.22
C ASN A 3 52.49 33.00 23.61
N LEU A 4 51.22 32.57 23.56
CA LEU A 4 50.45 31.92 24.60
C LEU A 4 50.87 30.45 24.71
N THR A 5 51.08 29.97 25.93
CA THR A 5 51.09 28.54 26.25
C THR A 5 50.24 28.30 27.50
N GLN A 6 49.31 27.35 27.38
CA GLN A 6 48.26 26.97 28.32
C GLN A 6 48.79 26.34 29.63
N PRO A 7 47.91 26.24 30.64
CA PRO A 7 47.70 24.96 31.29
C PRO A 7 46.26 24.42 31.11
N ARG A 8 46.18 23.11 30.86
CA ARG A 8 44.95 22.31 30.78
C ARG A 8 44.35 22.11 32.17
N ILE A 9 43.07 22.49 32.34
CA ILE A 9 42.22 22.00 33.43
C ILE A 9 41.12 21.16 32.79
N VAL A 10 41.09 19.88 33.14
CA VAL A 10 40.07 18.91 32.73
C VAL A 10 38.95 18.97 33.76
N THR A 11 37.87 19.66 33.45
CA THR A 11 36.67 19.67 34.31
C THR A 11 35.76 18.53 33.89
N LYS A 12 35.70 17.48 34.73
CA LYS A 12 34.73 16.38 34.60
C LYS A 12 33.34 16.90 34.95
N TRP A 13 32.38 16.65 34.06
CA TRP A 13 30.96 16.89 34.32
C TRP A 13 30.39 15.76 35.19
N LEU A 14 29.88 16.13 36.35
CA LEU A 14 29.03 15.31 37.20
C LEU A 14 27.57 15.54 36.76
N VAL A 15 26.95 14.56 36.10
CA VAL A 15 25.51 14.55 35.92
C VAL A 15 24.89 13.94 37.18
N ARG A 16 24.32 14.80 38.05
CA ARG A 16 23.45 14.39 39.14
C ARG A 16 22.04 14.22 38.58
N ALA A 17 21.55 12.99 38.50
CA ALA A 17 20.13 12.70 38.39
C ALA A 17 19.61 12.37 39.80
N CYS A 18 18.85 13.28 40.40
CA CYS A 18 18.07 12.99 41.60
C CYS A 18 16.69 12.49 41.18
N ILE A 19 16.39 11.22 41.45
CA ILE A 19 15.02 10.71 41.48
C ILE A 19 14.64 10.64 42.96
N SER A 20 13.81 11.58 43.39
CA SER A 20 13.31 11.65 44.76
C SER A 20 12.06 10.80 44.90
N PHE A 21 12.18 9.56 45.37
CA PHE A 21 11.11 8.87 46.10
C PHE A 21 11.75 7.81 47.01
N ILE A 22 11.50 7.97 48.32
CA ILE A 22 11.92 7.11 49.44
C ILE A 22 13.39 7.30 49.87
N GLY A 23 13.55 7.98 51.01
CA GLY A 23 14.83 8.29 51.62
C GLY A 23 15.53 7.07 52.22
N VAL A 24 16.43 6.45 51.44
CA VAL A 24 17.52 5.62 51.93
C VAL A 24 18.78 5.92 51.11
N CYS A 25 19.73 6.67 51.68
CA CYS A 25 21.07 6.79 51.12
C CYS A 25 21.89 5.57 51.54
N ILE A 26 22.05 4.60 50.64
CA ILE A 26 23.04 3.53 50.81
C ILE A 26 24.35 4.00 50.18
N SER A 27 25.33 4.32 51.02
CA SER A 27 26.71 4.52 50.59
C SER A 27 27.35 3.16 50.27
N LEU A 28 27.46 2.82 48.98
CA LEU A 28 28.24 1.68 48.52
C LEU A 28 29.67 2.13 48.23
N TYR A 29 30.59 1.72 49.10
CA TYR A 29 32.04 1.78 48.88
C TYR A 29 32.41 0.62 47.94
N VAL A 30 32.98 0.91 46.77
CA VAL A 30 33.57 -0.12 45.90
C VAL A 30 35.09 0.08 45.88
N PRO A 31 35.90 -0.84 46.44
CA PRO A 31 37.34 -0.77 46.27
C PRO A 31 37.68 -1.14 44.83
N PHE A 32 38.57 -0.34 44.20
CA PHE A 32 39.19 -0.67 42.93
C PHE A 32 40.18 -1.84 43.16
N THR A 33 39.74 -3.07 42.94
CA THR A 33 40.64 -4.21 42.74
C THR A 33 40.65 -4.58 41.27
N LYS A 34 41.84 -4.55 40.66
CA LYS A 34 42.13 -5.14 39.35
C LYS A 34 41.69 -6.60 39.38
N ALA A 35 40.64 -6.94 38.66
CA ALA A 35 40.25 -8.32 38.38
C ALA A 35 40.56 -8.64 36.92
N SER A 36 41.36 -9.68 36.75
CA SER A 36 41.78 -10.30 35.50
C SER A 36 40.61 -10.60 34.54
N SER A 37 40.93 -10.46 33.26
CA SER A 37 40.17 -10.99 32.13
C SER A 37 39.96 -12.51 32.28
N THR A 38 38.77 -12.92 32.68
CA THR A 38 38.21 -14.23 32.33
C THR A 38 36.73 -14.04 32.09
N GLY A 39 36.24 -14.62 30.99
CA GLY A 39 35.01 -14.25 30.33
C GLY A 39 33.77 -14.30 31.22
N LEU A 40 33.08 -13.16 31.32
CA LEU A 40 31.64 -13.19 31.38
C LEU A 40 31.15 -13.38 29.94
N LEU A 41 30.64 -14.58 29.66
CA LEU A 41 29.64 -14.76 28.62
C LEU A 41 28.55 -13.71 28.87
N SER A 42 28.46 -12.72 28.00
CA SER A 42 27.24 -11.93 27.92
C SER A 42 26.13 -12.92 27.63
N ALA A 43 25.30 -13.20 28.62
CA ALA A 43 24.00 -13.80 28.37
C ALA A 43 23.28 -12.83 27.44
N GLY A 44 23.31 -13.12 26.14
CA GLY A 44 22.70 -12.29 25.13
C GLY A 44 21.25 -12.08 25.50
N VAL A 45 20.85 -10.83 25.66
CA VAL A 45 19.43 -10.46 25.70
C VAL A 45 18.79 -11.13 24.48
N PRO A 46 17.76 -11.96 24.65
CA PRO A 46 17.14 -12.66 23.52
C PRO A 46 16.76 -11.61 22.48
N ALA A 47 17.28 -11.76 21.27
CA ALA A 47 16.95 -10.87 20.17
C ALA A 47 15.44 -10.94 19.95
N TRP A 48 14.72 -9.94 20.45
CA TRP A 48 13.28 -9.82 20.26
C TRP A 48 13.05 -9.62 18.76
N LYS A 49 12.53 -10.66 18.12
CA LYS A 49 12.08 -10.63 16.72
C LYS A 49 10.55 -10.69 16.75
N CYS A 50 9.93 -9.82 15.96
CA CYS A 50 8.51 -9.96 15.69
C CYS A 50 8.28 -11.21 14.86
N ASP A 51 7.11 -11.83 15.02
CA ASP A 51 6.68 -12.89 14.11
C ASP A 51 6.68 -12.36 12.66
N PRO A 52 7.10 -13.18 11.67
CA PRO A 52 7.07 -12.79 10.29
C PRO A 52 5.65 -12.41 9.84
N VAL A 53 5.51 -11.24 9.23
CA VAL A 53 4.28 -10.83 8.57
C VAL A 53 4.31 -11.35 7.14
N VAL A 54 3.33 -12.19 6.80
CA VAL A 54 3.26 -12.85 5.50
C VAL A 54 2.16 -12.22 4.64
N PHE A 55 2.53 -11.80 3.45
CA PHE A 55 1.64 -11.25 2.45
C PHE A 55 1.63 -12.15 1.22
N ASN A 56 0.44 -12.61 0.84
CA ASN A 56 0.23 -13.37 -0.39
C ASN A 56 -0.23 -12.45 -1.52
N SER A 57 -0.09 -12.91 -2.77
CA SER A 57 -0.55 -12.16 -3.96
C SER A 57 0.09 -10.77 -4.07
N VAL A 58 1.38 -10.67 -3.77
CA VAL A 58 2.21 -9.48 -4.00
C VAL A 58 2.90 -9.64 -5.35
N SER A 59 2.28 -9.13 -6.41
CA SER A 59 2.85 -9.10 -7.76
C SER A 59 4.07 -8.17 -7.84
N PRO A 60 4.88 -8.23 -8.92
CA PRO A 60 6.00 -7.30 -9.10
C PRO A 60 5.58 -5.83 -9.05
N GLU A 61 4.40 -5.50 -9.55
CA GLU A 61 3.84 -4.15 -9.56
C GLU A 61 3.44 -3.72 -8.14
N ILE A 62 2.79 -4.60 -7.37
CA ILE A 62 2.42 -4.35 -5.96
C ILE A 62 3.70 -4.19 -5.13
N TRP A 63 4.70 -5.04 -5.35
CA TRP A 63 5.97 -4.97 -4.63
C TRP A 63 6.72 -3.66 -4.92
N SER A 64 6.80 -3.28 -6.20
CA SER A 64 7.39 -2.00 -6.61
C SER A 64 6.66 -0.80 -5.98
N CYS A 65 5.32 -0.80 -5.98
CA CYS A 65 4.53 0.23 -5.30
C CYS A 65 4.81 0.28 -3.78
N LEU A 66 4.87 -0.90 -3.13
CA LEU A 66 5.12 -0.97 -1.70
C LEU A 66 6.51 -0.43 -1.36
N GLN A 67 7.52 -0.72 -2.18
CA GLN A 67 8.88 -0.19 -2.03
C GLN A 67 8.89 1.34 -2.11
N GLU A 68 8.12 1.95 -3.01
CA GLU A 68 8.04 3.41 -3.11
C GLU A 68 7.38 4.04 -1.87
N HIS A 69 6.32 3.42 -1.34
CA HIS A 69 5.72 3.88 -0.07
C HIS A 69 6.66 3.77 1.11
N LEU A 70 7.41 2.67 1.21
CA LEU A 70 8.42 2.50 2.25
C LEU A 70 9.48 3.62 2.14
N LYS A 71 9.94 3.93 0.93
CA LYS A 71 10.91 5.00 0.68
C LYS A 71 10.40 6.39 1.10
N GLN A 72 9.15 6.73 0.80
CA GLN A 72 8.52 8.00 1.21
C GLN A 72 8.48 8.18 2.73
N GLU A 73 8.30 7.08 3.46
CA GLU A 73 8.32 7.08 4.94
C GLU A 73 9.75 7.12 5.52
N GLY A 74 10.77 7.20 4.65
CA GLY A 74 12.18 7.15 5.01
C GLY A 74 12.63 5.75 5.42
N ILE A 75 11.97 4.72 4.89
CA ILE A 75 12.41 3.33 4.99
C ILE A 75 13.22 3.01 3.74
N SER A 76 14.54 2.97 3.90
CA SER A 76 15.47 2.65 2.84
C SER A 76 15.66 1.14 2.74
N LYS A 77 15.59 0.61 1.52
CA LYS A 77 16.01 -0.76 1.21
C LYS A 77 17.53 -0.81 1.11
N LEU A 78 18.15 -1.63 1.95
CA LEU A 78 19.51 -2.11 1.79
C LEU A 78 19.42 -3.52 1.24
N ALA A 79 19.55 -3.66 -0.09
CA ALA A 79 19.50 -4.97 -0.73
C ALA A 79 20.66 -5.84 -0.23
N ILE A 80 20.35 -7.07 0.19
CA ILE A 80 21.35 -8.09 0.48
C ILE A 80 21.03 -9.25 -0.46
N ALA A 81 21.83 -9.34 -1.53
CA ALA A 81 21.94 -10.42 -2.51
C ALA A 81 20.63 -11.01 -3.09
N ALA A 82 20.57 -11.12 -4.43
CA ALA A 82 19.66 -12.06 -5.06
C ALA A 82 20.22 -13.47 -4.84
N ASP A 83 19.83 -14.12 -3.74
CA ASP A 83 20.33 -15.46 -3.42
C ASP A 83 19.84 -16.52 -4.43
N GLN A 84 18.72 -16.27 -5.13
CA GLN A 84 18.17 -17.16 -6.16
C GLN A 84 17.44 -16.39 -7.28
N PRO A 85 17.40 -16.91 -8.53
CA PRO A 85 16.61 -16.33 -9.60
C PRO A 85 15.12 -16.23 -9.22
N GLY A 86 14.56 -15.02 -9.25
CA GLY A 86 13.16 -14.79 -8.93
C GLY A 86 12.83 -14.66 -7.44
N LYS A 87 13.83 -14.67 -6.56
CA LYS A 87 13.68 -14.27 -5.16
C LYS A 87 14.49 -13.00 -4.90
N GLU A 88 13.92 -12.13 -4.09
CA GLU A 88 14.54 -10.89 -3.66
C GLU A 88 14.53 -10.86 -2.13
N SER A 89 15.68 -10.58 -1.53
CA SER A 89 15.80 -10.44 -0.09
C SER A 89 16.63 -9.22 0.27
N GLY A 90 16.50 -8.77 1.51
CA GLY A 90 17.31 -7.69 2.00
C GLY A 90 16.83 -7.15 3.34
N GLU A 91 17.40 -6.00 3.68
CA GLU A 91 17.08 -5.28 4.89
C GLU A 91 16.31 -3.99 4.55
N LEU A 92 15.28 -3.72 5.33
CA LEU A 92 14.55 -2.47 5.39
C LEU A 92 15.03 -1.70 6.61
N VAL A 93 15.49 -0.46 6.42
CA VAL A 93 15.94 0.41 7.51
C VAL A 93 15.07 1.65 7.53
N GLY A 94 14.24 1.77 8.56
CA GLY A 94 13.35 2.88 8.79
C GLY A 94 13.93 3.96 9.69
N LYS A 95 13.17 5.06 9.81
CA LYS A 95 13.45 6.14 10.75
C LYS A 95 13.55 5.61 12.19
N LEU A 96 14.32 6.33 13.02
CA LEU A 96 14.51 6.03 14.45
C LEU A 96 15.16 4.66 14.74
N GLY A 97 15.80 4.02 13.75
CA GLY A 97 16.52 2.75 13.93
C GLY A 97 15.65 1.50 13.84
N ALA A 98 14.44 1.60 13.27
CA ALA A 98 13.63 0.44 12.92
C ALA A 98 14.33 -0.38 11.82
N ARG A 99 14.41 -1.70 11.98
CA ARG A 99 15.02 -2.61 11.01
C ARG A 99 14.10 -3.81 10.78
N ALA A 100 14.01 -4.24 9.53
CA ALA A 100 13.27 -5.44 9.14
C ALA A 100 14.05 -6.21 8.07
N GLN A 101 13.93 -7.52 8.05
CA GLN A 101 14.35 -8.33 6.91
C GLN A 101 13.13 -8.63 6.04
N PHE A 102 13.31 -8.66 4.73
CA PHE A 102 12.25 -9.08 3.82
C PHE A 102 12.72 -10.19 2.89
N ILE A 103 11.76 -11.01 2.47
CA ILE A 103 11.93 -12.02 1.42
C ILE A 103 10.71 -11.92 0.52
N TRP A 104 10.90 -11.63 -0.76
CA TRP A 104 9.87 -11.64 -1.77
C TRP A 104 10.18 -12.70 -2.84
N ASP A 105 9.25 -13.63 -3.03
CA ASP A 105 9.33 -14.64 -4.07
C ASP A 105 8.37 -14.25 -5.21
N LYS A 106 8.96 -13.90 -6.36
CA LYS A 106 8.23 -13.48 -7.56
C LYS A 106 7.33 -14.59 -8.11
N LYS A 107 7.71 -15.86 -7.96
CA LYS A 107 6.98 -17.01 -8.50
C LYS A 107 5.74 -17.32 -7.66
N SER A 108 5.89 -17.35 -6.33
CA SER A 108 4.77 -17.57 -5.41
C SER A 108 4.01 -16.29 -5.08
N GLN A 109 4.52 -15.12 -5.48
CA GLN A 109 4.00 -13.80 -5.12
C GLN A 109 3.84 -13.64 -3.60
N LYS A 110 4.77 -14.24 -2.85
CA LYS A 110 4.77 -14.23 -1.40
C LYS A 110 5.83 -13.25 -0.91
N LEU A 111 5.42 -12.29 -0.09
CA LEU A 111 6.31 -11.36 0.61
C LEU A 111 6.26 -11.68 2.10
N GLU A 112 7.41 -11.86 2.71
CA GLU A 112 7.57 -12.03 4.15
C GLU A 112 8.40 -10.86 4.68
N ILE A 113 7.96 -10.24 5.79
CA ILE A 113 8.68 -9.18 6.47
C ILE A 113 8.83 -9.55 7.95
N THR A 114 10.06 -9.58 8.44
CA THR A 114 10.40 -9.88 9.83
C THR A 114 11.10 -8.70 10.46
N PHE A 115 10.44 -8.00 11.39
CA PHE A 115 11.07 -6.89 12.12
C PHE A 115 12.12 -7.42 13.10
N THR A 116 13.34 -6.93 12.97
CA THR A 116 14.51 -7.35 13.75
C THR A 116 14.93 -6.32 14.79
N SER A 117 14.49 -5.07 14.65
CA SER A 117 14.71 -3.99 15.62
C SER A 117 13.58 -2.98 15.51
N LEU A 118 12.98 -2.59 16.63
CA LEU A 118 11.96 -1.54 16.69
C LEU A 118 12.32 -0.52 17.78
N PRO A 119 12.06 0.78 17.56
CA PRO A 119 12.04 1.78 18.63
C PRO A 119 11.11 1.36 19.78
N VAL A 120 11.47 1.70 21.01
CA VAL A 120 10.73 1.33 22.24
C VAL A 120 9.26 1.73 22.22
N LEU A 121 8.89 2.74 21.42
CA LEU A 121 7.53 3.26 21.30
C LEU A 121 6.67 2.52 20.27
N TYR A 122 7.24 1.60 19.47
CA TYR A 122 6.51 0.88 18.44
C TYR A 122 6.38 -0.60 18.78
N SER A 123 5.16 -1.13 18.70
CA SER A 123 4.91 -2.56 18.81
C SER A 123 5.01 -3.25 17.44
N CYS A 124 5.28 -4.56 17.45
CA CYS A 124 5.25 -5.40 16.25
C CYS A 124 3.93 -5.25 15.48
N THR A 125 2.81 -5.28 16.20
CA THR A 125 1.47 -5.15 15.63
C THR A 125 1.25 -3.79 14.97
N TRP A 126 1.71 -2.71 15.58
CA TRP A 126 1.55 -1.36 15.01
C TRP A 126 2.31 -1.23 13.69
N MET A 127 3.58 -1.67 13.66
CA MET A 127 4.40 -1.65 12.45
C MET A 127 3.83 -2.55 11.35
N ALA A 128 3.39 -3.76 11.70
CA ALA A 128 2.74 -4.67 10.77
C ALA A 128 1.49 -4.03 10.15
N ASN A 129 0.61 -3.45 10.98
CA ASN A 129 -0.60 -2.77 10.53
C ASN A 129 -0.31 -1.55 9.65
N ARG A 130 0.77 -0.82 9.93
CA ARG A 130 1.21 0.30 9.09
C ARG A 130 1.59 -0.17 7.69
N ILE A 131 2.37 -1.24 7.56
CA ILE A 131 2.74 -1.82 6.25
C ILE A 131 1.51 -2.42 5.55
N ILE A 132 0.66 -3.14 6.29
CA ILE A 132 -0.63 -3.67 5.79
C ILE A 132 -1.47 -2.54 5.20
N GLY A 133 -1.47 -1.35 5.81
CA GLY A 133 -2.22 -0.18 5.34
C GLY A 133 -1.84 0.32 3.95
N TYR A 134 -0.62 0.06 3.47
CA TYR A 134 -0.20 0.45 2.11
C TYR A 134 -0.66 -0.54 1.03
N LEU A 135 -0.92 -1.80 1.40
CA LEU A 135 -1.24 -2.85 0.43
C LEU A 135 -2.52 -2.61 -0.35
N PRO A 136 -3.64 -2.14 0.24
CA PRO A 136 -4.82 -1.77 -0.53
C PRO A 136 -4.48 -0.74 -1.61
N GLY A 137 -3.76 0.33 -1.27
CA GLY A 137 -3.35 1.35 -2.25
C GLY A 137 -2.52 0.76 -3.41
N CYS A 138 -1.57 -0.13 -3.09
CA CYS A 138 -0.76 -0.80 -4.10
C CYS A 138 -1.51 -1.86 -4.90
N ARG A 139 -2.60 -2.42 -4.37
CA ARG A 139 -3.44 -3.41 -5.05
C ARG A 139 -4.53 -2.80 -5.92
N GLY A 140 -4.68 -1.47 -5.93
CA GLY A 140 -5.84 -0.85 -6.57
C GLY A 140 -7.08 -0.79 -5.68
N GLY A 141 -6.92 -0.97 -4.38
CA GLY A 141 -8.03 -1.14 -3.45
C GLY A 141 -8.28 -2.60 -3.09
N GLU A 142 -9.18 -2.82 -2.13
CA GLU A 142 -9.61 -4.18 -1.77
C GLU A 142 -10.61 -4.69 -2.81
N VAL A 143 -10.32 -5.84 -3.41
CA VAL A 143 -11.18 -6.47 -4.41
C VAL A 143 -11.91 -7.65 -3.78
N THR A 144 -13.22 -7.55 -3.66
CA THR A 144 -14.08 -8.63 -3.19
C THR A 144 -14.95 -9.15 -4.34
N ARG A 145 -15.04 -10.48 -4.49
CA ARG A 145 -15.94 -11.12 -5.45
C ARG A 145 -17.23 -11.52 -4.75
N GLU A 146 -18.35 -10.98 -5.21
CA GLU A 146 -19.68 -11.38 -4.73
C GLU A 146 -20.14 -12.66 -5.45
N GLN A 147 -20.82 -13.54 -4.73
CA GLN A 147 -21.40 -14.75 -5.34
C GLN A 147 -22.66 -14.37 -6.11
N SER A 148 -22.70 -14.69 -7.40
CA SER A 148 -23.87 -14.51 -8.25
C SER A 148 -24.01 -15.67 -9.23
N ALA A 149 -25.23 -16.19 -9.40
CA ALA A 149 -25.49 -17.27 -10.34
C ALA A 149 -25.39 -16.75 -11.78
N GLY A 150 -24.37 -17.21 -12.51
CA GLY A 150 -24.21 -16.89 -13.94
C GLY A 150 -23.61 -15.52 -14.26
N ALA A 151 -23.26 -14.70 -13.26
CA ALA A 151 -22.52 -13.46 -13.44
C ALA A 151 -21.32 -13.40 -12.48
N GLY A 152 -20.24 -12.75 -12.91
CA GLY A 152 -19.19 -12.33 -12.00
C GLY A 152 -19.50 -10.92 -11.49
N ILE A 153 -19.48 -10.72 -10.18
CA ILE A 153 -19.60 -9.39 -9.57
C ILE A 153 -18.38 -9.14 -8.71
N TRP A 154 -17.72 -8.01 -8.92
CA TRP A 154 -16.56 -7.58 -8.14
C TRP A 154 -16.82 -6.20 -7.57
N LYS A 155 -16.48 -6.01 -6.31
CA LYS A 155 -16.45 -4.73 -5.63
C LYS A 155 -15.00 -4.37 -5.35
N ILE A 156 -14.62 -3.15 -5.71
CA ILE A 156 -13.30 -2.58 -5.51
C ILE A 156 -13.48 -1.39 -4.58
N ASP A 157 -13.06 -1.54 -3.33
CA ASP A 157 -13.11 -0.49 -2.32
C ASP A 157 -11.79 0.29 -2.34
N THR A 158 -11.87 1.62 -2.29
CA THR A 158 -10.72 2.54 -2.38
C THR A 158 -9.87 2.33 -3.65
N PRO A 159 -10.44 2.48 -4.86
CA PRO A 159 -9.69 2.34 -6.11
C PRO A 159 -8.43 3.21 -6.09
N ASN A 160 -7.34 2.76 -6.71
CA ASN A 160 -6.10 3.55 -6.71
C ASN A 160 -6.26 4.85 -7.51
N VAL A 161 -6.10 5.98 -6.80
CA VAL A 161 -6.22 7.36 -7.30
C VAL A 161 -4.89 8.06 -7.50
N LYS A 162 -3.78 7.35 -7.31
CA LYS A 162 -2.40 7.84 -7.43
C LYS A 162 -1.77 7.54 -8.80
N GLN A 163 -2.57 7.09 -9.76
CA GLN A 163 -2.11 6.91 -11.12
C GLN A 163 -3.28 6.88 -12.11
N ARG A 164 -2.96 7.20 -13.36
CA ARG A 164 -3.92 7.23 -14.47
C ARG A 164 -4.39 5.83 -14.91
N ASP A 165 -3.57 4.81 -14.69
CA ASP A 165 -3.85 3.44 -15.09
C ASP A 165 -3.39 2.47 -14.00
N THR A 166 -4.36 1.77 -13.41
CA THR A 166 -4.18 0.64 -12.49
C THR A 166 -4.80 -0.59 -13.11
N ARG A 167 -3.97 -1.61 -13.36
CA ARG A 167 -4.42 -2.91 -13.87
C ARG A 167 -4.91 -3.82 -12.74
N TYR A 168 -6.08 -4.42 -12.92
CA TYR A 168 -6.66 -5.42 -12.02
C TYR A 168 -6.66 -6.78 -12.68
N ALA A 169 -5.51 -7.46 -12.67
CA ALA A 169 -5.30 -8.73 -13.36
C ALA A 169 -6.23 -9.87 -12.86
N GLY A 170 -6.80 -9.76 -11.66
CA GLY A 170 -7.77 -10.72 -11.12
C GLY A 170 -9.19 -10.61 -11.72
N ILE A 171 -9.46 -9.57 -12.51
CA ILE A 171 -10.75 -9.35 -13.18
C ILE A 171 -10.48 -9.37 -14.68
N THR A 172 -10.67 -10.54 -15.29
CA THR A 172 -10.41 -10.79 -16.72
C THR A 172 -11.69 -10.99 -17.50
N PHE A 173 -11.72 -10.50 -18.73
CA PHE A 173 -12.86 -10.61 -19.64
C PHE A 173 -12.60 -11.58 -20.78
N ARG A 174 -13.68 -11.96 -21.46
CA ARG A 174 -13.67 -12.69 -22.73
C ARG A 174 -14.42 -11.90 -23.79
N ALA A 175 -14.10 -12.18 -25.04
CA ALA A 175 -14.86 -11.68 -26.17
C ALA A 175 -16.35 -12.03 -26.02
N GLY A 176 -17.23 -11.06 -26.25
CA GLY A 176 -18.68 -11.18 -26.08
C GLY A 176 -19.21 -11.00 -24.65
N ASP A 177 -18.36 -10.85 -23.63
CA ASP A 177 -18.81 -10.55 -22.27
C ASP A 177 -19.53 -9.18 -22.24
N ILE A 178 -20.55 -9.06 -21.39
CA ILE A 178 -21.28 -7.80 -21.18
C ILE A 178 -20.92 -7.25 -19.81
N VAL A 179 -20.43 -6.02 -19.77
CA VAL A 179 -19.94 -5.33 -18.58
C VAL A 179 -20.86 -4.18 -18.22
N SER A 180 -21.20 -4.03 -16.94
CA SER A 180 -21.86 -2.84 -16.40
C SER A 180 -21.20 -2.40 -15.09
N LEU A 181 -21.34 -1.12 -14.76
CA LEU A 181 -20.68 -0.50 -13.61
C LEU A 181 -21.67 0.24 -12.70
N GLU A 182 -21.39 0.15 -11.41
CA GLU A 182 -21.86 1.07 -10.37
C GLU A 182 -20.61 1.65 -9.70
N ALA A 183 -20.65 2.89 -9.28
CA ALA A 183 -19.54 3.51 -8.54
C ALA A 183 -20.06 4.67 -7.71
N GLY A 184 -19.28 5.07 -6.71
CA GLY A 184 -19.60 6.21 -5.89
C GLY A 184 -18.49 6.51 -4.89
N GLY A 185 -18.84 7.30 -3.88
CA GLY A 185 -17.93 7.67 -2.81
C GLY A 185 -17.04 8.87 -3.15
N CYS A 186 -16.13 9.20 -2.22
CA CYS A 186 -15.23 10.33 -2.34
C CYS A 186 -13.75 9.95 -2.24
N VAL A 187 -12.92 10.80 -2.83
CA VAL A 187 -11.47 10.71 -2.88
C VAL A 187 -10.87 12.04 -2.49
N GLN A 188 -9.65 12.01 -1.97
CA GLN A 188 -8.86 13.20 -1.69
C GLN A 188 -7.89 13.45 -2.85
N THR A 189 -7.91 14.68 -3.39
CA THR A 189 -7.14 15.10 -4.58
C THR A 189 -5.84 15.82 -4.22
N GLY A 190 -5.42 15.75 -2.96
CA GLY A 190 -4.25 16.45 -2.47
C GLY A 190 -4.37 17.99 -2.43
N GLY A 191 -3.32 18.62 -1.88
CA GLY A 191 -3.22 20.08 -1.76
C GLY A 191 -3.71 20.63 -0.43
N HIS A 192 -3.95 21.95 -0.39
CA HIS A 192 -4.46 22.67 0.78
C HIS A 192 -5.94 22.99 0.60
N GLY A 193 -6.69 23.08 1.70
CA GLY A 193 -8.11 23.47 1.69
C GLY A 193 -9.06 22.28 1.56
N LYS A 194 -10.16 22.46 0.81
CA LYS A 194 -11.18 21.42 0.59
C LYS A 194 -10.80 20.53 -0.60
N THR A 195 -10.18 19.42 -0.27
CA THR A 195 -9.50 18.50 -1.19
C THR A 195 -10.30 17.24 -1.49
N TRP A 196 -11.41 17.00 -0.78
CA TRP A 196 -12.26 15.84 -1.03
C TRP A 196 -13.27 16.12 -2.16
N LYS A 197 -13.38 15.18 -3.10
CA LYS A 197 -14.30 15.27 -4.25
C LYS A 197 -14.99 13.94 -4.49
N ARG A 198 -16.18 13.97 -5.09
CA ARG A 198 -16.87 12.76 -5.55
C ARG A 198 -16.04 12.09 -6.63
N TYR A 199 -15.96 10.76 -6.57
CA TYR A 199 -15.17 9.98 -7.52
C TYR A 199 -15.77 9.93 -8.94
N VAL A 200 -17.09 10.00 -9.04
CA VAL A 200 -17.84 9.79 -10.30
C VAL A 200 -18.18 11.11 -10.98
N ASP A 201 -18.66 12.08 -10.21
CA ASP A 201 -19.22 13.35 -10.64
C ASP A 201 -18.68 14.51 -9.76
N PRO A 202 -17.36 14.77 -9.78
CA PRO A 202 -16.74 15.79 -8.94
C PRO A 202 -17.29 17.19 -9.25
N LEU A 203 -17.48 17.98 -8.20
CA LEU A 203 -17.89 19.39 -8.30
C LEU A 203 -16.75 20.34 -7.95
N GLY A 204 -16.85 21.58 -8.45
CA GLY A 204 -15.94 22.68 -8.17
C GLY A 204 -14.98 22.99 -9.32
N GLU A 205 -13.89 23.67 -9.00
CA GLU A 205 -12.92 24.11 -10.01
C GLU A 205 -12.23 22.95 -10.71
N ARG A 206 -11.94 23.15 -12.00
CA ARG A 206 -11.21 22.22 -12.89
C ARG A 206 -11.84 20.83 -13.06
N THR A 207 -13.04 20.58 -12.51
CA THR A 207 -13.72 19.27 -12.64
C THR A 207 -14.26 19.00 -14.03
N ASN A 208 -14.20 19.95 -14.97
CA ASN A 208 -14.40 19.64 -16.39
C ASN A 208 -13.21 18.85 -16.99
N GLN A 209 -12.03 18.93 -16.37
CA GLN A 209 -10.77 18.37 -16.88
C GLN A 209 -10.20 17.27 -15.97
N PHE A 210 -10.37 17.37 -14.64
CA PHE A 210 -9.72 16.49 -13.67
C PHE A 210 -10.71 15.96 -12.62
N TYR A 211 -10.19 15.06 -11.79
CA TYR A 211 -10.77 14.48 -10.59
C TYR A 211 -11.81 13.39 -10.83
N HIS A 212 -11.74 12.73 -11.99
CA HIS A 212 -12.68 11.67 -12.39
C HIS A 212 -12.06 10.30 -12.24
N GLY A 213 -12.84 9.35 -11.74
CA GLY A 213 -12.55 7.94 -11.94
C GLY A 213 -12.51 7.59 -13.43
N LEU A 214 -11.51 6.81 -13.82
CA LEU A 214 -11.33 6.33 -15.19
C LEU A 214 -11.59 4.83 -15.28
N PHE A 215 -12.12 4.40 -16.42
CA PHE A 215 -12.43 3.01 -16.72
C PHE A 215 -11.95 2.63 -18.11
N ARG A 216 -11.38 1.43 -18.24
CA ARG A 216 -11.03 0.83 -19.52
C ARG A 216 -11.12 -0.68 -19.44
N VAL A 217 -11.72 -1.27 -20.46
CA VAL A 217 -11.83 -2.71 -20.68
C VAL A 217 -11.37 -3.07 -22.08
N PRO A 218 -11.17 -4.36 -22.39
CA PRO A 218 -10.69 -4.77 -23.71
C PRO A 218 -11.61 -4.26 -24.83
N GLY A 219 -11.00 -3.74 -25.90
CA GLY A 219 -11.71 -3.18 -27.06
C GLY A 219 -11.93 -1.66 -26.99
N MET A 220 -11.72 -1.03 -25.84
CA MET A 220 -11.71 0.42 -25.73
C MET A 220 -10.37 1.01 -26.18
N LYS A 221 -10.40 2.03 -27.03
CA LYS A 221 -9.20 2.71 -27.55
C LYS A 221 -8.52 3.62 -26.52
N ALA A 222 -9.28 4.13 -25.56
CA ALA A 222 -8.82 5.05 -24.53
C ALA A 222 -9.60 4.82 -23.23
N PHE A 223 -9.11 5.41 -22.14
CA PHE A 223 -9.87 5.52 -20.91
C PHE A 223 -11.09 6.42 -21.12
N VAL A 224 -12.20 6.04 -20.50
CA VAL A 224 -13.41 6.85 -20.40
C VAL A 224 -13.66 7.19 -18.94
N ARG A 225 -14.34 8.31 -18.66
CA ARG A 225 -14.75 8.64 -17.29
C ARG A 225 -15.82 7.68 -16.82
N ILE A 226 -15.70 7.19 -15.58
CA ILE A 226 -16.65 6.24 -14.99
C ILE A 226 -18.08 6.78 -15.03
N GLY A 227 -18.27 8.09 -14.80
CA GLY A 227 -19.59 8.74 -14.87
C GLY A 227 -20.29 8.53 -16.21
N GLU A 228 -19.56 8.40 -17.32
CA GLU A 228 -20.14 8.16 -18.64
C GLU A 228 -20.64 6.72 -18.82
N MET A 229 -20.20 5.79 -17.98
CA MET A 229 -20.53 4.37 -18.04
C MET A 229 -21.62 3.96 -17.05
N ILE A 230 -21.92 4.78 -16.05
CA ILE A 230 -22.99 4.51 -15.09
C ILE A 230 -24.33 4.38 -15.82
N GLY A 231 -25.05 3.29 -15.55
CA GLY A 231 -26.33 2.99 -16.21
C GLY A 231 -26.21 2.47 -17.64
N LYS A 232 -24.99 2.26 -18.16
CA LYS A 232 -24.74 1.68 -19.48
C LYS A 232 -24.12 0.29 -19.39
N THR A 233 -24.24 -0.45 -20.49
CA THR A 233 -23.54 -1.72 -20.70
C THR A 233 -22.54 -1.59 -21.83
N TYR A 234 -21.41 -2.29 -21.70
CA TYR A 234 -20.40 -2.42 -22.76
C TYR A 234 -20.19 -3.89 -23.09
N THR A 235 -20.28 -4.24 -24.38
CA THR A 235 -19.97 -5.59 -24.85
C THR A 235 -18.52 -5.63 -25.32
N ILE A 236 -17.74 -6.57 -24.79
CA ILE A 236 -16.38 -6.81 -25.23
C ILE A 236 -16.40 -7.30 -26.69
N PRO A 237 -15.73 -6.63 -27.64
CA PRO A 237 -15.74 -7.02 -29.05
C PRO A 237 -15.19 -8.44 -29.29
N ASP A 238 -15.73 -9.16 -30.27
CA ASP A 238 -15.34 -10.54 -30.58
C ASP A 238 -13.89 -10.68 -31.06
N ASN A 239 -13.35 -9.65 -31.72
CA ASN A 239 -12.01 -9.62 -32.30
C ASN A 239 -10.97 -8.94 -31.40
N VAL A 240 -11.27 -8.74 -30.12
CA VAL A 240 -10.33 -8.11 -29.19
C VAL A 240 -9.14 -9.04 -28.91
N SER A 241 -7.95 -8.47 -28.91
CA SER A 241 -6.71 -9.14 -28.50
C SER A 241 -5.88 -8.21 -27.62
N GLY A 242 -4.91 -8.78 -26.89
CA GLY A 242 -4.06 -8.03 -25.97
C GLY A 242 -4.47 -8.17 -24.50
N ASP A 243 -4.39 -7.08 -23.73
CA ASP A 243 -4.71 -7.11 -22.30
C ASP A 243 -6.21 -7.31 -22.09
N MET A 244 -6.57 -8.46 -21.53
CA MET A 244 -7.94 -8.87 -21.23
C MET A 244 -8.37 -8.50 -19.80
N SER A 245 -7.59 -7.69 -19.09
CA SER A 245 -7.84 -7.32 -17.69
C SER A 245 -8.68 -6.04 -17.57
N LEU A 246 -9.28 -5.83 -16.41
CA LEU A 246 -9.84 -4.52 -16.03
C LEU A 246 -8.71 -3.52 -15.80
N HIS A 247 -8.93 -2.29 -16.26
CA HIS A 247 -8.17 -1.13 -15.84
C HIS A 247 -9.09 -0.08 -15.25
N LEU A 248 -8.76 0.38 -14.04
CA LEU A 248 -9.31 1.61 -13.48
C LEU A 248 -8.21 2.64 -13.37
N GLY A 249 -8.57 3.90 -13.27
CA GLY A 249 -7.62 4.95 -13.02
C GLY A 249 -8.28 6.16 -12.39
N TYR A 250 -7.51 7.22 -12.35
CA TYR A 250 -7.98 8.52 -11.90
C TYR A 250 -7.37 9.61 -12.77
N GLU A 251 -8.18 10.59 -13.14
CA GLU A 251 -7.75 11.71 -13.97
C GLU A 251 -7.27 12.85 -13.07
N ASP A 252 -5.97 13.10 -13.02
CA ASP A 252 -5.39 14.19 -12.26
C ASP A 252 -4.14 14.76 -12.96
N ASP A 253 -3.72 15.97 -12.58
CA ASP A 253 -2.48 16.60 -13.03
C ASP A 253 -1.26 16.15 -12.21
N THR A 254 -1.49 15.82 -10.93
CA THR A 254 -0.51 15.31 -10.00
C THR A 254 -1.14 14.20 -9.15
N TYR A 255 -0.34 13.21 -8.76
CA TYR A 255 -0.88 12.00 -8.12
C TYR A 255 -0.31 11.71 -6.73
N GLU A 256 0.84 12.32 -6.40
CA GLU A 256 1.64 11.98 -5.21
C GLU A 256 0.88 12.21 -3.91
N ASN A 257 0.02 13.21 -3.91
CA ASN A 257 -0.77 13.68 -2.78
C ASN A 257 -2.22 13.17 -2.78
N ASN A 258 -2.64 12.37 -3.76
CA ASN A 258 -4.00 11.82 -3.82
C ASN A 258 -4.18 10.67 -2.80
N GLY A 259 -5.41 10.43 -2.37
CA GLY A 259 -5.69 9.25 -1.55
C GLY A 259 -7.01 9.28 -0.79
N TYR A 260 -6.96 8.66 0.39
CA TYR A 260 -8.10 8.39 1.27
C TYR A 260 -7.74 8.66 2.74
N TRP A 261 -7.10 9.80 3.02
CA TRP A 261 -6.57 10.16 4.33
C TRP A 261 -6.92 11.61 4.70
N GLY A 262 -6.79 11.97 5.98
CA GLY A 262 -6.89 13.36 6.46
C GLY A 262 -8.25 14.01 6.19
N ARG A 263 -9.33 13.25 6.39
CA ARG A 263 -10.67 13.73 6.04
C ARG A 263 -11.23 14.77 7.01
N ASP A 264 -10.79 14.79 8.27
CA ASP A 264 -11.06 15.76 9.35
C ASP A 264 -12.00 16.96 9.04
N GLY A 265 -13.28 16.72 8.72
CA GLY A 265 -14.28 17.76 8.39
C GLY A 265 -14.16 18.40 6.99
N ASP A 266 -13.35 17.84 6.11
CA ASP A 266 -13.29 18.14 4.69
C ASP A 266 -14.33 17.31 3.91
N ASP A 267 -15.48 17.96 3.67
CA ASP A 267 -16.55 17.42 2.84
C ASP A 267 -16.49 17.90 1.38
N GLY A 268 -15.37 18.51 0.97
CA GLY A 268 -15.22 19.13 -0.34
C GLY A 268 -15.89 20.49 -0.48
N GLU A 269 -15.67 21.13 -1.63
CA GLU A 269 -16.36 22.35 -2.05
C GLU A 269 -17.09 22.13 -3.40
N PRO A 270 -18.43 22.32 -3.46
CA PRO A 270 -19.34 22.37 -2.30
C PRO A 270 -19.23 21.09 -1.47
N LYS A 271 -19.89 21.02 -0.30
CA LYS A 271 -19.88 19.90 0.67
C LYS A 271 -20.40 18.55 0.12
N GLN A 272 -19.88 18.14 -1.02
CA GLN A 272 -20.27 17.06 -1.92
C GLN A 272 -19.97 15.68 -1.35
N CYS A 273 -19.16 15.62 -0.30
CA CYS A 273 -18.77 14.40 0.40
C CYS A 273 -19.43 14.25 1.77
N THR A 274 -20.33 15.15 2.18
CA THR A 274 -20.99 15.04 3.50
C THR A 274 -21.70 13.70 3.66
N GLY A 275 -21.30 12.89 4.65
CA GLY A 275 -21.89 11.58 4.91
C GLY A 275 -21.62 10.51 3.85
N VAL A 276 -20.78 10.80 2.85
CA VAL A 276 -20.42 9.88 1.77
C VAL A 276 -19.14 9.13 2.13
N GLY A 277 -19.08 7.81 1.96
CA GLY A 277 -17.86 7.02 2.25
C GLY A 277 -16.71 7.27 1.26
N ASN A 278 -15.62 6.50 1.41
CA ASN A 278 -14.55 6.46 0.43
C ASN A 278 -15.06 5.92 -0.92
N ALA A 279 -14.33 6.24 -1.99
CA ALA A 279 -14.68 5.76 -3.31
C ALA A 279 -14.71 4.24 -3.43
N TRP A 280 -15.60 3.76 -4.29
CA TRP A 280 -15.77 2.36 -4.60
C TRP A 280 -16.26 2.18 -6.04
N VAL A 281 -15.96 1.03 -6.63
CA VAL A 281 -16.44 0.61 -7.95
C VAL A 281 -16.97 -0.81 -7.84
N ARG A 282 -18.15 -1.06 -8.39
CA ARG A 282 -18.76 -2.39 -8.49
C ARG A 282 -18.99 -2.74 -9.95
N ILE A 283 -18.43 -3.86 -10.38
CA ILE A 283 -18.43 -4.31 -11.77
C ILE A 283 -19.20 -5.60 -11.85
N LYS A 284 -20.16 -5.64 -12.76
CA LYS A 284 -20.88 -6.85 -13.12
C LYS A 284 -20.47 -7.28 -14.52
N VAL A 285 -20.06 -8.54 -14.64
CA VAL A 285 -19.73 -9.18 -15.92
C VAL A 285 -20.67 -10.35 -16.13
N ILE A 286 -21.46 -10.25 -17.19
CA ILE A 286 -22.29 -11.34 -17.68
C ILE A 286 -21.49 -12.06 -18.76
N PRO A 287 -21.11 -13.33 -18.56
CA PRO A 287 -20.35 -14.08 -19.54
C PRO A 287 -21.08 -14.17 -20.88
N ALA A 288 -20.33 -14.10 -21.98
CA ALA A 288 -20.85 -14.42 -23.30
C ALA A 288 -21.57 -15.78 -23.25
N ARG A 289 -22.79 -15.86 -23.81
CA ARG A 289 -23.44 -17.16 -23.96
C ARG A 289 -22.54 -18.03 -24.83
N LYS A 290 -22.15 -19.22 -24.34
CA LYS A 290 -21.49 -20.20 -25.20
C LYS A 290 -22.38 -20.41 -26.44
N PRO A 291 -21.83 -20.41 -27.66
CA PRO A 291 -22.58 -20.85 -28.82
C PRO A 291 -23.19 -22.21 -28.49
N LYS A 292 -24.50 -22.39 -28.69
CA LYS A 292 -25.07 -23.74 -28.67
C LYS A 292 -24.29 -24.52 -29.72
N VAL A 293 -23.55 -25.54 -29.31
CA VAL A 293 -22.96 -26.50 -30.25
C VAL A 293 -24.15 -27.17 -30.95
N THR A 294 -24.48 -26.71 -32.14
CA THR A 294 -25.41 -27.41 -33.02
C THR A 294 -24.72 -28.69 -33.40
N ARG A 295 -25.08 -29.79 -32.70
CA ARG A 295 -24.62 -31.13 -33.05
C ARG A 295 -25.03 -31.35 -34.52
N PRO A 296 -24.11 -31.64 -35.46
CA PRO A 296 -24.50 -31.89 -36.83
C PRO A 296 -25.55 -33.00 -36.84
N ALA A 297 -26.63 -32.78 -37.58
CA ALA A 297 -27.66 -33.78 -37.77
C ALA A 297 -26.97 -35.05 -38.26
N SER A 298 -27.12 -36.13 -37.50
CA SER A 298 -26.62 -37.45 -37.88
C SER A 298 -27.24 -37.77 -39.23
N ALA A 299 -26.44 -37.77 -40.30
CA ALA A 299 -26.85 -38.29 -41.58
C ALA A 299 -27.16 -39.77 -41.36
N ASN A 300 -28.44 -40.12 -41.36
CA ASN A 300 -28.85 -41.51 -41.35
C ASN A 300 -28.43 -42.13 -42.69
N ARG A 301 -27.72 -43.25 -42.53
CA ARG A 301 -27.33 -44.20 -43.58
C ARG A 301 -28.55 -44.77 -44.29
#